data_AF-A0A9W8D0P7-F1
#
_entry.id   AF-A0A9W8D0P7-F1
#
_cell.length_a   1.000
_cell.length_b   1.000
_cell.length_c   1.000
_cell.angle_alpha   90.00
_cell.angle_beta   90.00
_cell.angle_gamma   90.00
#
_symmetry.space_group_name_H-M   'P 1'
#
loop_
_entity.id
_entity.type
_entity.pdbx_description
1 polymer ?
#
loop_
_entity_poly.entity_id
_entity_poly.type
_entity_poly.pdbx_seq_one_letter_code
_entity_poly.pdbx_strand_id
1 'polypeptide(L)'
;MDVLVDSYIALSQDADQVAKPETDKARLASLAEFQTSIVLHAMRFPNIKRISYSTCSVHEEENEAVVARVLAAQSEFALAPRDQVIPSWPRRGLESSGLTEEQAACVVRTLPEDGTNGFFVAGFVRQTPADLNRIREELRALANTDKSAMLPPKDDAEAEAAPDMDAPYRGNKRKAAGGAKPVKKEKKHDKKPKPASAVVPSTKSKGKKRPKRKESVADS
;
A
#
# COMPACT_ATOMS: atom_id res chain seq x y z
N MET A 1 14.35 -41.66 -41.82
CA MET A 1 13.88 -40.25 -41.88
C MET A 1 14.42 -39.53 -40.63
N ASP A 2 15.66 -39.83 -40.24
CA ASP A 2 16.12 -39.71 -38.85
C ASP A 2 17.41 -38.89 -38.72
N VAL A 3 17.80 -38.19 -39.78
CA VAL A 3 19.02 -37.36 -39.80
C VAL A 3 18.71 -35.86 -39.80
N LEU A 4 17.43 -35.49 -39.88
CA LEU A 4 16.99 -34.09 -39.91
C LEU A 4 16.48 -33.58 -38.56
N VAL A 5 16.20 -34.47 -37.61
CA VAL A 5 15.75 -34.11 -36.25
C VAL A 5 16.95 -33.79 -35.36
N ASP A 6 18.08 -34.49 -35.55
CA ASP A 6 19.30 -34.25 -34.78
C ASP A 6 20.00 -32.94 -35.14
N SER A 7 19.82 -32.44 -36.37
CA SER A 7 20.29 -31.09 -36.75
C SER A 7 19.41 -29.97 -36.18
N TYR A 8 18.16 -30.25 -35.80
CA TYR A 8 17.27 -29.27 -35.19
C TYR A 8 17.57 -29.08 -33.70
N ILE A 9 18.04 -30.13 -33.03
CA ILE A 9 18.45 -30.09 -31.62
C ILE A 9 19.80 -29.36 -31.47
N ALA A 10 20.74 -29.56 -32.40
CA ALA A 10 22.07 -28.92 -32.36
C ALA A 10 22.08 -27.41 -32.69
N LEU A 11 21.01 -26.85 -33.27
CA LEU A 11 20.87 -25.40 -33.51
C LEU A 11 20.10 -24.67 -32.41
N SER A 12 19.65 -25.38 -31.37
CA SER A 12 18.92 -24.80 -30.24
C SER A 12 19.74 -24.68 -28.95
N GLN A 13 21.04 -24.99 -28.99
CA GLN A 13 21.93 -25.04 -27.81
C GLN A 13 22.90 -23.85 -27.66
N ASP A 14 22.74 -22.78 -28.44
CA ASP A 14 23.56 -21.56 -28.31
C ASP A 14 22.70 -20.29 -28.08
N ALA A 15 21.75 -20.37 -27.14
CA ALA A 15 21.07 -19.20 -26.57
C ALA A 15 21.37 -19.02 -25.08
N ASP A 16 22.42 -19.66 -24.57
CA ASP A 16 22.98 -19.40 -23.24
C ASP A 16 23.92 -18.18 -23.30
N GLN A 17 23.38 -17.03 -23.75
CA GLN A 17 24.05 -15.75 -23.60
C GLN A 17 23.72 -15.19 -22.21
N VAL A 18 24.62 -15.49 -21.27
CA VAL A 18 24.95 -14.77 -20.04
C VAL A 18 24.25 -13.40 -19.93
N ALA A 19 23.01 -13.39 -19.46
CA ALA A 19 22.34 -12.17 -19.06
C ALA A 19 23.06 -11.64 -17.82
N LYS A 20 23.49 -10.38 -17.84
CA LYS A 20 24.10 -9.77 -16.67
C LYS A 20 23.05 -9.79 -15.55
N PRO A 21 23.39 -10.19 -14.31
CA PRO A 21 22.42 -10.18 -13.20
C PRO A 21 21.78 -8.81 -12.99
N GLU A 22 22.48 -7.73 -13.36
CA GLU A 22 21.97 -6.36 -13.32
C GLU A 22 20.90 -6.07 -14.39
N THR A 23 20.97 -6.68 -15.59
CA THR A 23 19.92 -6.52 -16.61
C THR A 23 18.64 -7.25 -16.21
N ASP A 24 18.76 -8.39 -15.53
CA ASP A 24 17.60 -9.15 -15.06
C ASP A 24 16.90 -8.46 -13.89
N LYS A 25 17.65 -7.92 -12.94
CA LYS A 25 17.09 -7.09 -11.85
C LYS A 25 16.40 -5.84 -12.38
N ALA A 26 17.01 -5.13 -13.34
CA ALA A 26 16.40 -3.96 -13.94
C ALA A 26 15.09 -4.29 -14.67
N ARG A 27 15.06 -5.43 -15.38
CA ARG A 27 13.85 -5.95 -16.03
C ARG A 27 12.76 -6.29 -15.02
N LEU A 28 13.11 -7.00 -13.94
CA LEU A 28 12.18 -7.36 -12.86
C LEU A 28 11.61 -6.11 -12.17
N ALA A 29 12.44 -5.13 -11.86
CA ALA A 29 12.00 -3.87 -11.27
C ALA A 29 11.02 -3.11 -12.19
N SER A 30 11.35 -2.98 -13.48
CA SER A 30 10.49 -2.33 -14.47
C SER A 30 9.15 -3.07 -14.63
N LEU A 31 9.16 -4.40 -14.66
CA LEU A 31 7.95 -5.21 -14.69
C LEU A 31 7.09 -4.98 -13.44
N ALA A 32 7.71 -4.95 -12.27
CA ALA A 32 7.01 -4.78 -11.02
C ALA A 32 6.40 -3.37 -10.86
N GLU A 33 7.06 -2.33 -11.37
CA GLU A 33 6.50 -0.98 -11.51
C GLU A 33 5.27 -0.97 -12.42
N PHE A 34 5.37 -1.64 -13.57
CA PHE A 34 4.26 -1.75 -14.51
C PHE A 34 3.06 -2.49 -13.89
N GLN A 35 3.30 -3.62 -13.22
CA GLN A 35 2.28 -4.36 -12.47
C GLN A 35 1.63 -3.48 -11.39
N THR A 36 2.43 -2.74 -10.62
CA THR A 36 1.94 -1.78 -9.62
C THR A 36 1.02 -0.74 -10.27
N SER A 37 1.40 -0.19 -11.43
CA SER A 37 0.61 0.81 -12.15
C SER A 37 -0.76 0.26 -12.60
N ILE A 38 -0.82 -1.02 -13.03
CA ILE A 38 -2.06 -1.68 -13.44
C ILE A 38 -3.01 -1.84 -12.25
N VAL A 39 -2.51 -2.32 -11.12
CA VAL A 39 -3.34 -2.52 -9.91
C VAL A 39 -3.88 -1.17 -9.42
N LEU A 40 -3.04 -0.14 -9.35
CA LEU A 40 -3.47 1.20 -8.98
C LEU A 40 -4.47 1.79 -9.98
N HIS A 41 -4.30 1.53 -11.27
CA HIS A 41 -5.27 1.94 -12.27
C HIS A 41 -6.63 1.29 -12.03
N ALA A 42 -6.67 -0.01 -11.73
CA ALA A 42 -7.90 -0.70 -11.39
C ALA A 42 -8.57 -0.09 -10.14
N MET A 43 -7.82 0.31 -9.12
CA MET A 43 -8.38 0.92 -7.90
C MET A 43 -9.14 2.25 -8.16
N ARG A 44 -8.91 2.90 -9.31
CA ARG A 44 -9.60 4.15 -9.68
C ARG A 44 -11.06 3.95 -10.10
N PHE A 45 -11.49 2.72 -10.41
CA PHE A 45 -12.88 2.48 -10.77
C PHE A 45 -13.78 2.64 -9.52
N PRO A 46 -14.80 3.52 -9.57
CA PRO A 46 -15.56 3.92 -8.37
C PRO A 46 -16.36 2.78 -7.75
N ASN A 47 -16.78 1.80 -8.56
CA ASN A 47 -17.62 0.69 -8.12
C ASN A 47 -16.83 -0.59 -7.80
N ILE A 48 -15.50 -0.58 -7.94
CA ILE A 48 -14.68 -1.74 -7.58
C ILE A 48 -14.65 -1.90 -6.07
N LYS A 49 -15.05 -3.08 -5.61
CA LYS A 49 -15.03 -3.48 -4.19
C LYS A 49 -13.88 -4.42 -3.86
N ARG A 50 -13.47 -5.23 -4.82
CA ARG A 50 -12.39 -6.22 -4.66
C ARG A 50 -11.54 -6.30 -5.91
N ILE A 51 -10.24 -6.52 -5.72
CA ILE A 51 -9.27 -6.75 -6.78
C ILE A 51 -8.46 -7.98 -6.39
N SER A 52 -8.29 -8.92 -7.32
CA SER A 52 -7.34 -10.02 -7.16
C SER A 52 -6.11 -9.72 -8.00
N TYR A 53 -4.95 -9.73 -7.38
CA TYR A 53 -3.66 -9.66 -8.03
C TYR A 53 -3.00 -11.04 -7.95
N SER A 54 -2.46 -11.52 -9.06
CA SER A 54 -1.78 -12.82 -9.09
C SER A 54 -0.68 -12.87 -10.14
N THR A 55 0.37 -13.63 -9.85
CA THR A 55 1.51 -13.87 -10.74
C THR A 55 1.89 -15.35 -10.70
N CYS A 56 2.52 -15.85 -11.76
CA CYS A 56 3.14 -17.17 -11.79
C CYS A 56 4.65 -17.06 -11.52
N SER A 57 5.00 -16.42 -10.41
CA SER A 57 6.39 -16.15 -10.03
C SER A 57 6.62 -16.41 -8.55
N VAL A 58 7.86 -16.75 -8.22
CA VAL A 58 8.36 -16.91 -6.84
C VAL A 58 9.12 -15.67 -6.34
N HIS A 59 9.39 -14.70 -7.22
CA HIS A 59 10.19 -13.52 -6.92
C HIS A 59 9.42 -12.50 -6.08
N GLU A 60 10.03 -12.05 -4.99
CA GLU A 60 9.44 -11.10 -4.03
C GLU A 60 9.16 -9.72 -4.67
N GLU A 61 9.99 -9.32 -5.65
CA GLU A 61 9.96 -8.00 -6.28
C GLU A 61 8.67 -7.74 -7.07
N GLU A 62 8.11 -8.78 -7.69
CA GLU A 62 6.83 -8.76 -8.42
C GLU A 62 5.64 -9.22 -7.56
N ASN A 63 5.90 -9.70 -6.34
CA ASN A 63 4.90 -10.25 -5.44
C ASN A 63 4.67 -9.28 -4.26
N GLU A 64 5.27 -9.56 -3.11
CA GLU A 64 5.11 -8.79 -1.88
C GLU A 64 5.49 -7.32 -2.05
N ALA A 65 6.56 -7.02 -2.79
CA ALA A 65 6.96 -5.63 -3.03
C ALA A 65 5.94 -4.85 -3.87
N VAL A 66 5.26 -5.49 -4.83
CA VAL A 66 4.14 -4.87 -5.57
C VAL A 66 2.99 -4.57 -4.62
N VAL A 67 2.63 -5.53 -3.77
CA VAL A 67 1.55 -5.35 -2.79
C VAL A 67 1.87 -4.21 -1.82
N ALA A 68 3.10 -4.17 -1.28
CA ALA A 68 3.55 -3.11 -0.38
C ALA A 68 3.47 -1.72 -1.05
N ARG A 69 3.96 -1.59 -2.29
CA ARG A 69 3.86 -0.34 -3.08
C ARG A 69 2.40 0.09 -3.29
N VAL A 70 1.51 -0.85 -3.61
CA VAL A 70 0.09 -0.55 -3.83
C VAL A 70 -0.57 -0.06 -2.53
N LEU A 71 -0.34 -0.73 -1.40
CA LEU A 71 -0.90 -0.33 -0.10
C LEU A 71 -0.37 1.02 0.37
N ALA A 72 0.91 1.32 0.12
CA ALA A 72 1.50 2.61 0.45
C ALA A 72 0.91 3.77 -0.40
N ALA A 73 0.54 3.49 -1.65
CA ALA A 73 0.01 4.49 -2.57
C ALA A 73 -1.51 4.72 -2.45
N GLN A 74 -2.25 3.77 -1.88
CA GLN A 74 -3.71 3.82 -1.81
C GLN A 74 -4.23 3.41 -0.42
N SER A 75 -4.86 4.35 0.28
CA SER A 75 -5.43 4.13 1.62
C SER A 75 -6.89 3.68 1.62
N GLU A 76 -7.60 3.76 0.49
CA GLU A 76 -9.00 3.30 0.39
C GLU A 76 -9.10 1.77 0.27
N PHE A 77 -7.99 1.06 0.10
CA PHE A 77 -7.97 -0.39 -0.05
C PHE A 77 -7.07 -1.02 1.02
N ALA A 78 -7.49 -2.17 1.52
CA ALA A 78 -6.68 -3.02 2.39
C ALA A 78 -6.56 -4.42 1.79
N LEU A 79 -5.66 -5.23 2.33
CA LEU A 79 -5.63 -6.65 2.00
C LEU A 79 -6.90 -7.34 2.49
N ALA A 80 -7.41 -8.26 1.69
CA ALA A 80 -8.45 -9.18 2.11
C ALA A 80 -7.88 -10.02 3.27
N PRO A 81 -8.61 -10.13 4.39
CA PRO A 81 -8.13 -10.89 5.53
C PRO A 81 -7.95 -12.37 5.18
N ARG A 82 -7.09 -13.06 5.95
CA ARG A 82 -6.69 -14.46 5.70
C ARG A 82 -7.87 -15.43 5.54
N ASP A 83 -8.95 -15.20 6.27
CA ASP A 83 -10.19 -15.97 6.21
C ASP A 83 -10.97 -15.80 4.88
N GLN A 84 -10.62 -14.79 4.09
CA GLN A 84 -11.18 -14.53 2.76
C GLN A 84 -10.23 -14.88 1.61
N VAL A 85 -8.97 -15.22 1.91
CA VAL A 85 -7.93 -15.56 0.91
C VAL A 85 -7.42 -16.98 1.12
N ILE A 86 -8.20 -17.95 0.64
CA ILE A 86 -7.91 -19.41 0.71
C ILE A 86 -7.43 -19.83 2.11
N PRO A 87 -8.34 -19.88 3.11
CA PRO A 87 -7.98 -20.00 4.53
C PRO A 87 -7.16 -21.23 4.87
N SER A 88 -7.48 -22.35 4.20
CA SER A 88 -6.85 -23.67 4.40
C SER A 88 -5.45 -23.79 3.80
N TRP A 89 -5.06 -22.86 2.92
CA TRP A 89 -3.70 -22.90 2.38
C TRP A 89 -2.71 -22.66 3.53
N PRO A 90 -1.57 -23.35 3.63
CA PRO A 90 -0.65 -23.14 4.75
C PRO A 90 0.36 -22.02 4.48
N ARG A 91 0.94 -21.98 3.27
CA ARG A 91 2.03 -21.08 2.92
C ARG A 91 1.52 -19.64 2.72
N ARG A 92 2.23 -18.65 3.25
CA ARG A 92 1.87 -17.23 3.19
C ARG A 92 2.98 -16.41 2.57
N GLY A 93 2.74 -15.11 2.44
CA GLY A 93 3.74 -14.16 1.97
C GLY A 93 4.91 -14.02 2.92
N LEU A 94 5.90 -13.25 2.47
CA LEU A 94 7.12 -12.95 3.21
C LEU A 94 7.09 -11.53 3.80
N GLU A 95 7.69 -11.35 4.98
CA GLU A 95 7.81 -10.05 5.66
C GLU A 95 8.92 -9.16 5.06
N SER A 96 9.85 -9.76 4.31
CA SER A 96 11.09 -9.14 3.84
C SER A 96 10.91 -7.98 2.86
N SER A 97 9.72 -7.81 2.27
CA SER A 97 9.50 -6.87 1.15
C SER A 97 8.65 -5.64 1.54
N GLY A 98 8.59 -5.30 2.83
CA GLY A 98 7.88 -4.10 3.33
C GLY A 98 6.43 -4.36 3.73
N LEU A 99 6.01 -5.62 3.82
CA LEU A 99 4.75 -6.02 4.45
C LEU A 99 4.97 -6.30 5.94
N THR A 100 3.98 -6.00 6.77
CA THR A 100 3.96 -6.49 8.15
C THR A 100 3.66 -7.99 8.19
N GLU A 101 3.96 -8.67 9.31
CA GLU A 101 3.61 -10.08 9.52
C GLU A 101 2.12 -10.35 9.28
N GLU A 102 1.24 -9.47 9.78
CA GLU A 102 -0.20 -9.55 9.58
C GLU A 102 -0.60 -9.45 8.09
N GLN A 103 0.07 -8.57 7.34
CA GLN A 103 -0.17 -8.40 5.90
C GLN A 103 0.36 -9.59 5.10
N ALA A 104 1.55 -10.09 5.45
CA ALA A 104 2.14 -11.27 4.83
C ALA A 104 1.23 -12.51 5.02
N ALA A 105 0.57 -12.64 6.18
CA ALA A 105 -0.40 -13.69 6.46
C ALA A 105 -1.70 -13.61 5.64
N CYS A 106 -1.98 -12.48 4.98
CA CYS A 106 -3.16 -12.26 4.14
C CYS A 106 -2.95 -12.62 2.66
N VAL A 107 -1.70 -12.85 2.22
CA VAL A 107 -1.38 -13.21 0.84
C VAL A 107 -0.96 -14.67 0.73
N VAL A 108 -1.19 -15.28 -0.43
CA VAL A 108 -0.91 -16.69 -0.67
C VAL A 108 0.30 -16.83 -1.58
N ARG A 109 1.21 -17.71 -1.16
CA ARG A 109 2.33 -18.19 -1.97
C ARG A 109 2.17 -19.67 -2.26
N THR A 110 2.62 -20.07 -3.44
CA THR A 110 2.91 -21.46 -3.77
C THR A 110 4.33 -21.50 -4.30
N LEU A 111 5.06 -22.56 -3.97
CA LEU A 111 6.39 -22.85 -4.49
C LEU A 111 6.36 -24.17 -5.27
N PRO A 112 7.44 -24.49 -6.02
CA PRO A 112 7.55 -25.78 -6.70
C PRO A 112 7.32 -27.00 -5.81
N GLU A 113 7.67 -26.93 -4.53
CA GLU A 113 7.46 -28.02 -3.55
C GLU A 113 5.98 -28.27 -3.25
N ASP A 114 5.11 -27.31 -3.54
CA ASP A 114 3.65 -27.43 -3.36
C ASP A 114 2.98 -28.08 -4.60
N GLY A 115 3.76 -28.58 -5.57
CA GLY A 115 3.27 -29.24 -6.79
C GLY A 115 2.82 -28.27 -7.88
N THR A 116 3.25 -27.00 -7.83
CA THR A 116 2.94 -25.97 -8.83
C THR A 116 4.24 -25.42 -9.44
N ASN A 117 4.17 -24.48 -10.39
CA ASN A 117 5.37 -23.80 -10.92
C ASN A 117 5.78 -22.58 -10.08
N GLY A 118 5.18 -22.39 -8.91
CA GLY A 118 5.23 -21.13 -8.18
C GLY A 118 4.13 -20.17 -8.61
N PHE A 119 3.41 -19.61 -7.63
CA PHE A 119 2.26 -18.74 -7.85
C PHE A 119 2.04 -17.85 -6.64
N PHE A 120 1.59 -16.63 -6.86
CA PHE A 120 1.29 -15.67 -5.81
C PHE A 120 -0.10 -15.09 -5.99
N VAL A 121 -0.82 -14.87 -4.89
CA VAL A 121 -2.15 -14.24 -4.89
C VAL A 121 -2.28 -13.25 -3.74
N ALA A 122 -2.73 -12.04 -4.06
CA ALA A 122 -3.16 -11.03 -3.11
C ALA A 122 -4.57 -10.54 -3.46
N GLY A 123 -5.44 -10.50 -2.45
CA GLY A 123 -6.76 -9.87 -2.56
C GLY A 123 -6.72 -8.49 -1.95
N PHE A 124 -7.25 -7.48 -2.65
CA PHE A 124 -7.51 -6.15 -2.10
C PHE A 124 -9.01 -5.94 -1.95
N VAL A 125 -9.43 -5.30 -0.87
CA VAL A 125 -10.82 -4.95 -0.56
C VAL A 125 -10.91 -3.45 -0.32
N ARG A 126 -11.87 -2.80 -0.97
CA ARG A 126 -12.16 -1.38 -0.74
C ARG A 126 -12.76 -1.22 0.65
N GLN A 127 -12.17 -0.34 1.45
CA GLN A 127 -12.61 -0.02 2.80
C GLN A 127 -13.90 0.80 2.76
N THR A 128 -14.83 0.48 3.65
CA THR A 128 -16.02 1.28 3.86
C THR A 128 -15.71 2.50 4.74
N PRO A 129 -16.58 3.54 4.74
CA PRO A 129 -16.42 4.66 5.68
C PRO A 129 -16.37 4.23 7.15
N ALA A 130 -17.05 3.13 7.51
CA ALA A 130 -17.02 2.57 8.86
C ALA A 130 -15.62 2.00 9.20
N ASP A 131 -15.01 1.27 8.27
CA ASP A 131 -13.66 0.70 8.44
C ASP A 131 -12.63 1.82 8.63
N LEU A 132 -12.69 2.86 7.81
CA LEU A 132 -11.77 4.01 7.89
C LEU A 132 -11.90 4.77 9.22
N ASN A 133 -13.12 4.90 9.74
CA ASN A 133 -13.36 5.54 11.04
C ASN A 133 -12.77 4.70 12.17
N ARG A 134 -12.99 3.38 12.15
CA ARG A 134 -12.40 2.46 13.13
C ARG A 134 -10.87 2.55 13.14
N ILE A 135 -10.24 2.49 11.97
CA ILE A 135 -8.77 2.61 11.85
C ILE A 135 -8.28 3.95 12.39
N ARG A 136 -8.99 5.05 12.11
CA ARG A 136 -8.66 6.38 12.64
C ARG A 136 -8.73 6.43 14.17
N GLU A 137 -9.73 5.81 14.77
CA GLU A 137 -9.89 5.75 16.22
C GLU A 137 -8.81 4.89 16.87
N GLU A 138 -8.48 3.74 16.30
CA GLU A 138 -7.40 2.86 16.75
C GLU A 138 -6.03 3.58 16.69
N LEU A 139 -5.73 4.26 15.58
CA LEU A 139 -4.50 5.07 15.45
C LEU A 139 -4.45 6.21 16.48
N ARG A 140 -5.59 6.84 16.78
CA ARG A 140 -5.67 7.89 17.82
C ARG A 140 -5.44 7.34 19.22
N ALA A 141 -5.95 6.14 19.51
CA ALA A 141 -5.74 5.48 20.79
C ALA A 141 -4.26 5.15 21.02
N LEU A 142 -3.59 4.58 20.02
CA LEU A 142 -2.15 4.27 20.06
C LEU A 142 -1.28 5.53 20.25
N ALA A 143 -1.66 6.66 19.63
CA ALA A 143 -0.93 7.92 19.80
C ALA A 143 -1.09 8.54 21.22
N ASN A 144 -2.15 8.18 21.95
CA ASN A 144 -2.39 8.69 23.30
C ASN A 144 -1.71 7.85 24.38
N THR A 145 -1.50 6.55 24.17
CA THR A 145 -0.82 5.66 25.12
C THR A 145 0.66 6.04 25.29
N ASP A 146 1.32 6.46 24.21
CA ASP A 146 2.73 6.88 24.23
C ASP A 146 2.96 8.17 25.05
N LYS A 147 2.00 9.12 25.01
CA LYS A 147 2.08 10.36 25.80
C LYS A 147 1.85 10.17 27.31
N SER A 148 1.12 9.12 27.71
CA SER A 148 0.87 8.85 29.14
C SER A 148 2.07 8.21 29.85
N ALA A 149 3.03 7.65 29.10
CA ALA A 149 4.24 7.03 29.64
C ALA A 149 5.38 8.03 29.94
N MET A 150 5.20 9.32 29.57
CA MET A 150 6.23 10.36 29.65
C MET A 150 5.86 11.50 30.62
N LEU A 151 5.16 11.18 31.72
CA LEU A 151 5.11 12.09 32.88
C LEU A 151 6.28 11.74 33.82
N PRO A 152 7.21 12.67 34.10
CA PRO A 152 8.19 12.45 35.16
C PRO A 152 7.44 12.33 36.51
N PRO A 153 7.92 11.50 37.45
CA PRO A 153 7.39 11.46 38.81
C PRO A 153 7.36 12.87 39.38
N LYS A 154 6.19 13.29 39.88
CA LYS A 154 6.12 14.44 40.77
C LYS A 154 6.64 13.95 42.11
N ASP A 155 7.88 14.30 42.43
CA ASP A 155 8.34 14.20 43.80
C ASP A 155 7.57 15.24 44.62
N ASP A 156 6.65 14.74 45.43
CA ASP A 156 5.94 15.51 46.45
C ASP A 156 6.93 15.79 47.60
N ALA A 157 7.68 16.89 47.51
CA ALA A 157 8.45 17.41 48.63
C ALA A 157 7.67 18.57 49.27
N GLU A 158 7.05 18.26 50.40
CA GLU A 158 6.31 19.15 51.27
C GLU A 158 7.17 20.31 51.78
N ALA A 159 6.52 21.47 51.87
CA ALA A 159 7.05 22.65 52.53
C ALA A 159 7.04 22.44 54.04
N GLU A 160 8.19 22.56 54.69
CA GLU A 160 8.28 22.71 56.14
C GLU A 160 9.00 24.02 56.49
N ALA A 161 8.40 24.74 57.43
CA ALA A 161 8.72 26.11 57.81
C ALA A 161 10.02 26.22 58.63
N ALA A 162 10.64 27.40 58.55
CA ALA A 162 11.87 27.79 59.23
C ALA A 162 11.80 27.72 60.78
N PRO A 163 12.97 27.70 61.46
CA PRO A 163 13.33 28.89 62.23
C PRO A 163 14.81 29.33 62.17
N ASP A 164 14.98 30.65 62.02
CA ASP A 164 15.88 31.60 62.68
C ASP A 164 17.34 31.25 63.07
N MET A 165 18.32 31.94 62.48
CA MET A 165 19.24 32.91 63.15
C MET A 165 20.59 33.11 62.41
N ASP A 166 20.87 34.40 62.18
CA ASP A 166 22.14 35.13 62.14
C ASP A 166 23.14 35.10 60.95
N ALA A 167 23.18 36.29 60.32
CA ALA A 167 24.37 37.08 59.95
C ALA A 167 24.88 37.04 58.48
N PRO A 168 25.58 38.08 57.99
CA PRO A 168 24.98 38.97 57.00
C PRO A 168 25.85 39.14 55.74
N TYR A 169 25.27 39.39 54.57
CA TYR A 169 25.95 40.28 53.64
C TYR A 169 25.04 41.07 52.72
N ARG A 170 25.41 42.34 52.64
CA ARG A 170 24.74 43.46 52.05
C ARG A 170 25.26 43.66 50.64
N GLY A 171 24.35 43.69 49.68
CA GLY A 171 24.32 44.87 48.82
C GLY A 171 24.41 44.66 47.32
N ASN A 172 23.57 45.48 46.69
CA ASN A 172 23.69 46.11 45.39
C ASN A 172 23.18 45.32 44.18
N LYS A 173 22.00 45.70 43.66
CA LYS A 173 21.74 46.80 42.68
C LYS A 173 22.00 46.26 41.27
N ARG A 174 21.17 46.42 40.24
CA ARG A 174 20.00 47.25 39.89
C ARG A 174 19.40 46.54 38.65
N LYS A 175 18.07 46.45 38.50
CA LYS A 175 17.21 47.24 37.57
C LYS A 175 17.80 47.38 36.14
N ALA A 176 17.07 47.19 35.04
CA ALA A 176 15.66 47.50 34.77
C ALA A 176 15.21 46.76 33.49
N ALA A 177 13.92 46.39 33.40
CA ALA A 177 12.91 46.99 32.49
C ALA A 177 13.19 46.74 31.00
N GLY A 178 12.37 45.97 30.28
CA GLY A 178 11.01 46.28 29.83
C GLY A 178 10.97 45.79 28.37
N GLY A 179 9.94 45.18 27.79
CA GLY A 179 8.50 45.37 27.92
C GLY A 179 7.99 45.74 26.52
N ALA A 180 7.15 44.92 25.88
CA ALA A 180 6.17 45.34 24.87
C ALA A 180 5.33 44.13 24.39
N LYS A 181 4.02 44.35 24.24
CA LYS A 181 2.98 43.42 23.74
C LYS A 181 2.64 43.70 22.24
N PRO A 182 1.43 43.38 21.69
CA PRO A 182 1.18 42.33 20.70
C PRO A 182 0.63 42.86 19.35
N VAL A 183 0.43 42.01 18.32
CA VAL A 183 -0.32 42.39 17.09
C VAL A 183 -1.26 41.27 16.60
N LYS A 184 -2.46 41.67 16.17
CA LYS A 184 -3.61 40.87 15.69
C LYS A 184 -3.66 40.77 14.14
N LYS A 185 -4.18 39.63 13.66
CA LYS A 185 -5.10 39.36 12.52
C LYS A 185 -4.82 39.94 11.11
N GLU A 186 -4.89 39.06 10.10
CA GLU A 186 -5.75 39.29 8.92
C GLU A 186 -6.11 37.98 8.17
N LYS A 187 -7.38 37.91 7.73
CA LYS A 187 -7.97 36.90 6.82
C LYS A 187 -7.89 37.44 5.39
N LYS A 188 -7.67 36.60 4.36
CA LYS A 188 -8.11 36.91 2.99
C LYS A 188 -8.56 35.68 2.19
N HIS A 189 -9.52 35.98 1.32
CA HIS A 189 -10.46 35.16 0.56
C HIS A 189 -9.91 34.59 -0.76
N ASP A 190 -10.55 33.49 -1.20
CA ASP A 190 -10.92 33.07 -2.56
C ASP A 190 -10.12 33.50 -3.81
N LYS A 191 -9.82 32.52 -4.68
CA LYS A 191 -10.49 32.37 -6.00
C LYS A 191 -10.06 31.11 -6.76
N LYS A 192 -11.04 30.25 -7.07
CA LYS A 192 -11.02 29.30 -8.19
C LYS A 192 -11.19 30.06 -9.53
N PRO A 193 -10.68 29.49 -10.64
CA PRO A 193 -11.44 29.47 -11.88
C PRO A 193 -11.87 28.05 -12.27
N LYS A 194 -13.06 27.99 -12.90
CA LYS A 194 -13.79 26.82 -13.43
C LYS A 194 -13.34 26.49 -14.88
N PRO A 195 -13.78 25.34 -15.44
CA PRO A 195 -13.13 24.68 -16.59
C PRO A 195 -13.59 25.23 -17.95
N ALA A 196 -12.71 25.08 -18.95
CA ALA A 196 -13.04 25.37 -20.35
C ALA A 196 -13.79 24.20 -21.01
N SER A 197 -14.77 24.62 -21.80
CA SER A 197 -15.77 23.88 -22.55
C SER A 197 -15.23 22.98 -23.67
N ALA A 198 -15.89 21.82 -23.81
CA ALA A 198 -16.34 21.11 -25.01
C ALA A 198 -15.71 21.41 -26.38
N VAL A 199 -15.30 20.33 -27.07
CA VAL A 199 -15.63 20.11 -28.49
C VAL A 199 -15.96 18.62 -28.70
N VAL A 200 -17.20 18.36 -29.09
CA VAL A 200 -17.71 17.10 -29.65
C VAL A 200 -17.72 17.27 -31.17
N PRO A 201 -17.44 16.21 -31.95
CA PRO A 201 -18.25 15.99 -33.14
C PRO A 201 -18.86 14.58 -33.13
N SER A 202 -20.18 14.54 -33.27
CA SER A 202 -20.95 13.33 -33.55
C SER A 202 -20.69 12.86 -34.98
N THR A 203 -20.54 11.56 -35.23
CA THR A 203 -20.96 10.94 -36.49
C THR A 203 -21.55 9.53 -36.28
N LYS A 204 -22.87 9.48 -36.50
CA LYS A 204 -23.72 8.42 -37.09
C LYS A 204 -23.29 6.94 -37.04
N SER A 205 -24.05 6.19 -36.24
CA SER A 205 -24.88 5.02 -36.60
C SER A 205 -24.52 4.20 -37.85
N LYS A 206 -24.30 2.89 -37.62
CA LYS A 206 -24.85 1.80 -38.47
C LYS A 206 -24.93 0.50 -37.67
N GLY A 207 -26.15 0.10 -37.33
CA GLY A 207 -26.45 -1.18 -36.72
C GLY A 207 -26.16 -2.33 -37.69
N LYS A 208 -25.56 -3.41 -37.18
CA LYS A 208 -25.53 -4.72 -37.83
C LYS A 208 -26.24 -5.73 -36.94
N LYS A 209 -27.30 -6.31 -37.50
CA LYS A 209 -28.19 -7.33 -36.93
C LYS A 209 -27.40 -8.58 -36.51
N ARG A 210 -27.67 -9.09 -35.30
CA ARG A 210 -27.28 -10.45 -34.86
C ARG A 210 -28.23 -11.47 -35.51
N PRO A 211 -27.75 -12.56 -36.12
CA PRO A 211 -28.60 -13.66 -36.55
C PRO A 211 -29.00 -14.55 -35.36
N LYS A 212 -30.29 -14.93 -35.32
CA LYS A 212 -30.86 -15.88 -34.36
C LYS A 212 -30.44 -17.30 -34.73
N ARG A 213 -29.80 -18.04 -33.80
CA ARG A 213 -29.54 -19.48 -33.93
C ARG A 213 -30.69 -20.24 -33.30
N LYS A 214 -31.32 -21.13 -34.08
CA LYS A 214 -32.47 -21.95 -33.71
C LYS A 214 -32.06 -23.03 -32.70
N GLU A 215 -32.84 -23.19 -31.64
CA GLU A 215 -32.87 -24.41 -30.83
C GLU A 215 -33.41 -25.55 -31.69
N SER A 216 -32.69 -26.67 -31.72
CA SER A 216 -33.18 -27.97 -32.15
C SER A 216 -33.27 -28.85 -30.90
N VAL A 217 -34.50 -29.10 -30.46
CA VAL A 217 -34.85 -30.17 -29.53
C VAL A 217 -34.59 -31.49 -30.25
N ALA A 218 -33.80 -32.38 -29.64
CA ALA A 218 -33.67 -33.76 -30.07
C ALA A 218 -34.13 -34.65 -28.92
N ASP A 219 -35.17 -35.40 -29.22
CA ASP A 219 -35.80 -36.46 -28.46
C ASP A 219 -35.08 -37.77 -28.81
N SER A 220 -34.53 -38.48 -27.81
CA SER A 220 -34.25 -39.93 -27.76
C SER A 220 -33.63 -40.30 -26.42
#